data_AF-A0A502GKU9-F1
#
_entry.id   AF-A0A502GKU9-F1
#
_cell.length_a   1.000
_cell.length_b   1.000
_cell.length_c   1.000
_cell.angle_alpha   90.00
_cell.angle_beta   90.00
_cell.angle_gamma   90.00
#
_symmetry.space_group_name_H-M   'P 1'
#
loop_
_entity.id
_entity.type
_entity.pdbx_description
1 polymer ?
#
loop_
_entity_poly.entity_id
_entity_poly.type
_entity_poly.pdbx_seq_one_letter_code
_entity_poly.pdbx_strand_id
1 'polypeptide(L)'
;MVRLLVTIGPDRRVYPSQLAELIAYQRFITGDLEIGPKQAVGVAVGSGVKQKDAKVGFYAGGFTPDTLTRLQQASAYYQEVIANPRTCYWLVQNDCNGCVGLKVNAANGHVFEQGKITFMY
;
A
#
# COMPACT_ATOMS: atom_id res chain seq x y z
N MET A 1 -5.73 -19.40 18.80
CA MET A 1 -6.62 -18.41 18.19
C MET A 1 -6.07 -18.09 16.80
N VAL A 2 -6.69 -18.60 15.73
CA VAL A 2 -6.20 -18.41 14.36
C VAL A 2 -6.50 -16.97 13.95
N ARG A 3 -5.49 -16.11 13.89
CA ARG A 3 -5.64 -14.77 13.32
C ARG A 3 -5.74 -14.92 11.80
N LEU A 4 -6.91 -14.57 11.25
CA LEU A 4 -7.19 -14.70 9.82
C LEU A 4 -6.25 -13.80 9.01
N LEU A 5 -5.53 -14.40 8.07
CA LEU A 5 -4.66 -13.68 7.14
C LEU A 5 -5.44 -13.08 5.97
N VAL A 6 -6.72 -13.42 5.78
CA VAL A 6 -7.58 -12.88 4.72
C VAL A 6 -8.94 -12.49 5.29
N THR A 7 -9.56 -11.49 4.67
CA THR A 7 -10.96 -11.15 4.90
C THR A 7 -11.76 -11.47 3.63
N ILE A 8 -12.93 -12.09 3.76
CA ILE A 8 -13.84 -12.31 2.62
C ILE A 8 -15.00 -11.32 2.76
N GLY A 9 -15.20 -10.48 1.74
CA GLY A 9 -16.30 -9.52 1.72
C GLY A 9 -17.66 -10.15 1.44
N PRO A 10 -18.76 -9.41 1.67
CA PRO A 10 -20.12 -9.87 1.36
C PRO A 10 -20.33 -10.16 -0.14
N ASP A 11 -19.49 -9.58 -1.00
CA ASP A 11 -19.43 -9.78 -2.45
C ASP A 11 -18.56 -10.98 -2.88
N ARG A 12 -18.10 -11.79 -1.91
CA ARG A 12 -17.20 -12.95 -2.09
C ARG A 12 -15.79 -12.60 -2.55
N ARG A 13 -15.40 -11.32 -2.57
CA ARG A 13 -14.02 -10.94 -2.86
C ARG A 13 -13.12 -11.25 -1.67
N VAL A 14 -11.87 -11.59 -1.96
CA VAL A 14 -10.86 -11.90 -0.96
C VAL A 14 -9.95 -10.69 -0.81
N TYR A 15 -9.97 -10.09 0.36
CA TYR A 15 -9.17 -8.93 0.69
C TYR A 15 -7.94 -9.35 1.48
N PRO A 16 -6.78 -8.77 1.13
CA PRO A 16 -5.64 -8.89 1.99
C PRO A 16 -5.94 -8.32 3.39
N SER A 17 -5.43 -8.96 4.45
CA SER A 17 -5.55 -8.45 5.81
C SER A 17 -4.46 -7.42 6.08
N GLN A 18 -4.81 -6.41 6.87
CA GLN A 18 -3.86 -5.44 7.43
C GLN A 18 -2.77 -6.14 8.27
N LEU A 19 -3.06 -7.31 8.85
CA LEU A 19 -2.07 -8.11 9.57
C LEU A 19 -0.93 -8.57 8.65
N ALA A 20 -1.23 -8.94 7.42
CA ALA A 20 -0.21 -9.34 6.46
C ALA A 20 0.62 -8.15 5.96
N GLU A 21 0.00 -6.98 5.75
CA GLU A 21 0.73 -5.73 5.48
C GLU A 21 1.66 -5.38 6.64
N LEU A 22 1.22 -5.55 7.89
CA LEU A 22 2.04 -5.35 9.08
C LEU A 22 3.22 -6.33 9.17
N ILE A 23 3.00 -7.61 8.85
CA ILE A 23 4.08 -8.62 8.82
C ILE A 23 5.10 -8.29 7.73
N ALA A 24 4.63 -7.89 6.54
CA ALA A 24 5.49 -7.44 5.44
C ALA A 24 6.30 -6.20 5.84
N TYR A 25 5.63 -5.22 6.45
CA TYR A 25 6.26 -4.00 6.96
C TYR A 25 7.30 -4.29 8.04
N GLN A 26 7.03 -5.19 8.97
CA GLN A 26 7.99 -5.60 9.99
C GLN A 26 9.23 -6.23 9.35
N ARG A 27 9.06 -7.18 8.41
CA ARG A 27 10.17 -7.80 7.69
C ARG A 27 11.01 -6.80 6.92
N PHE A 28 10.33 -5.84 6.29
CA PHE A 28 10.96 -4.71 5.59
C PHE A 28 11.77 -3.82 6.52
N ILE A 29 11.23 -3.41 7.67
CA ILE A 29 11.98 -2.63 8.68
C ILE A 29 13.19 -3.42 9.21
N THR A 30 13.03 -4.72 9.46
CA THR A 30 14.11 -5.56 10.00
C THR A 30 15.19 -5.92 8.97
N GLY A 31 15.06 -5.47 7.71
CA GLY A 31 15.95 -5.79 6.59
C GLY A 31 16.22 -4.63 5.64
N ASP A 32 16.33 -3.40 6.15
CA ASP A 32 16.65 -2.14 5.43
C ASP A 32 15.55 -1.56 4.52
N LEU A 33 14.75 -0.67 5.11
CA LEU A 33 14.02 0.36 4.36
C LEU A 33 15.00 1.21 3.52
N GLU A 34 15.03 1.05 2.20
CA GLU A 34 15.76 1.99 1.32
C GLU A 34 15.14 3.39 1.36
N ILE A 35 13.80 3.47 1.45
CA ILE A 35 13.05 4.73 1.54
C ILE A 35 12.07 4.66 2.71
N GLY A 36 12.33 5.45 3.75
CA GLY A 36 11.45 5.61 4.90
C GLY A 36 10.21 6.47 4.62
N PRO A 37 9.20 6.44 5.51
CA PRO A 37 7.96 7.20 5.33
C PRO A 37 8.20 8.71 5.16
N LYS A 38 9.21 9.28 5.86
CA LYS A 38 9.58 10.70 5.71
C LYS A 38 10.13 11.03 4.32
N GLN A 39 10.97 10.14 3.77
CA GLN A 39 11.54 10.33 2.43
C GLN A 39 10.46 10.18 1.36
N ALA A 40 9.54 9.21 1.52
CA ALA A 40 8.39 9.04 0.63
C ALA A 40 7.48 10.28 0.62
N VAL A 41 7.22 10.90 1.78
CA VAL A 41 6.50 12.17 1.85
C VAL A 41 7.27 13.28 1.12
N GLY A 42 8.59 13.36 1.27
CA GLY A 42 9.42 14.33 0.55
C GLY A 42 9.31 14.20 -0.97
N VAL A 43 9.42 12.98 -1.50
CA VAL A 43 9.22 12.68 -2.93
C VAL A 43 7.82 13.09 -3.38
N ALA A 44 6.80 12.72 -2.63
CA ALA A 44 5.41 12.99 -2.99
C ALA A 44 5.09 14.48 -2.97
N VAL A 45 5.64 15.24 -2.02
CA VAL A 45 5.49 16.70 -1.95
C VAL A 45 6.17 17.37 -3.14
N GLY A 46 7.37 16.92 -3.52
CA GLY A 46 8.04 17.36 -4.75
C GLY A 46 7.25 17.06 -6.04
N SER A 47 6.28 16.15 -5.96
CA SER A 47 5.46 15.69 -7.09
C SER A 47 3.98 16.13 -7.02
N GLY A 48 3.63 17.05 -6.10
CA GLY A 48 2.33 17.72 -6.08
C GLY A 48 1.39 17.39 -4.91
N VAL A 49 1.82 16.56 -3.95
CA VAL A 49 1.10 16.40 -2.68
C VAL A 49 1.39 17.60 -1.77
N LYS A 50 0.39 18.12 -1.05
CA LYS A 50 0.63 19.20 -0.08
C LYS A 50 1.32 18.64 1.15
N GLN A 51 2.38 19.31 1.61
CA GLN A 51 3.10 18.89 2.81
C GLN A 51 2.22 18.89 4.07
N LYS A 52 1.38 19.94 4.21
CA LYS A 52 0.41 20.02 5.29
C LYS A 52 -0.68 18.96 5.08
N ASP A 53 -0.98 18.21 6.13
CA ASP A 53 -2.02 17.16 6.14
C ASP A 53 -1.73 15.97 5.20
N ALA A 54 -0.47 15.75 4.84
CA ALA A 54 -0.07 14.53 4.12
C ALA A 54 -0.21 13.30 5.02
N LYS A 55 -1.07 12.37 4.63
CA LYS A 55 -1.19 11.05 5.22
C LYS A 55 -0.30 10.08 4.45
N VAL A 56 0.39 9.20 5.19
CA VAL A 56 1.26 8.16 4.62
C VAL A 56 0.80 6.79 5.12
N GLY A 57 0.65 5.84 4.20
CA GLY A 57 0.34 4.45 4.49
C GLY A 57 1.27 3.51 3.72
N PHE A 58 1.61 2.38 4.32
CA PHE A 58 2.42 1.34 3.69
C PHE A 58 1.51 0.25 3.13
N TYR A 59 1.76 -0.15 1.89
CA TYR A 59 0.97 -1.15 1.18
C TYR A 59 1.90 -2.09 0.43
N ALA A 60 1.52 -3.36 0.33
CA ALA A 60 2.24 -4.33 -0.46
C ALA A 60 1.44 -4.64 -1.73
N GLY A 61 1.95 -4.31 -2.93
CA GLY A 61 1.32 -4.70 -4.20
C GLY A 61 0.18 -3.80 -4.72
N GLY A 62 0.20 -3.56 -6.03
CA GLY A 62 -0.74 -2.70 -6.78
C GLY A 62 -2.01 -3.40 -7.28
N PHE A 63 -2.45 -4.48 -6.64
CA PHE A 63 -3.65 -5.18 -7.09
C PHE A 63 -4.91 -4.39 -6.73
N THR A 64 -5.72 -4.10 -7.74
CA THR A 64 -7.02 -3.50 -7.52
C THR A 64 -7.91 -4.49 -6.76
N PRO A 65 -8.78 -4.02 -5.85
CA PRO A 65 -9.73 -4.86 -5.10
C PRO A 65 -10.55 -5.84 -5.96
N ASP A 66 -10.64 -5.61 -7.27
CA ASP A 66 -11.38 -6.41 -8.23
C ASP A 66 -10.65 -7.70 -8.68
N THR A 67 -9.33 -7.82 -8.44
CA THR A 67 -8.51 -8.92 -8.98
C THR A 67 -8.38 -10.14 -8.08
N LEU A 68 -8.69 -10.01 -6.79
CA LEU A 68 -8.58 -11.09 -5.81
C LEU A 68 -9.96 -11.73 -5.55
N THR A 69 -10.33 -12.66 -6.42
CA THR A 69 -11.62 -13.39 -6.32
C THR A 69 -11.46 -14.83 -5.84
N ARG A 70 -10.22 -15.32 -5.68
CA ARG A 70 -9.91 -16.71 -5.26
C ARG A 70 -8.85 -16.76 -4.17
N LEU A 71 -9.03 -17.67 -3.21
CA LEU A 71 -8.09 -17.88 -2.10
C LEU A 71 -6.66 -18.20 -2.55
N GLN A 72 -6.49 -18.96 -3.64
CA GLN A 72 -5.17 -19.32 -4.16
C GLN A 72 -4.38 -18.10 -4.66
N GLN A 73 -5.06 -17.13 -5.29
CA GLN A 73 -4.45 -15.88 -5.74
C GLN A 73 -4.03 -15.01 -4.56
N ALA A 74 -4.88 -14.91 -3.54
CA ALA A 74 -4.54 -14.21 -2.30
C ALA A 74 -3.35 -14.86 -1.57
N SER A 75 -3.31 -16.20 -1.52
CA SER A 75 -2.18 -16.94 -0.94
C SER A 75 -0.87 -16.71 -1.71
N ALA A 76 -0.91 -16.72 -3.03
CA ALA A 76 0.27 -16.45 -3.86
C ALA A 76 0.77 -15.01 -3.65
N TYR A 77 -0.16 -14.05 -3.65
CA TYR A 77 0.12 -12.67 -3.31
C TYR A 77 0.82 -12.54 -1.95
N TYR A 78 0.37 -13.26 -0.91
CA TYR A 78 1.06 -13.20 0.38
C TYR A 78 2.46 -13.77 0.38
N GLN A 79 2.64 -14.90 -0.30
CA GLN A 79 3.97 -15.48 -0.42
C GLN A 79 4.89 -14.51 -1.15
N GLU A 80 4.40 -13.84 -2.20
CA GLU A 80 5.14 -12.81 -2.91
C GLU A 80 5.45 -11.60 -2.02
N VAL A 81 4.48 -11.07 -1.28
CA VAL A 81 4.67 -9.94 -0.37
C VAL A 81 5.66 -10.26 0.75
N ILE A 82 5.60 -11.47 1.31
CA ILE A 82 6.50 -11.94 2.37
C ILE A 82 7.91 -12.22 1.83
N ALA A 83 8.02 -12.72 0.59
CA ALA A 83 9.29 -13.10 -0.02
C ALA A 83 9.99 -11.94 -0.76
N ASN A 84 9.23 -10.96 -1.27
CA ASN A 84 9.72 -9.86 -2.06
C ASN A 84 9.09 -8.51 -1.63
N PRO A 85 9.58 -7.93 -0.51
CA PRO A 85 9.10 -6.64 0.01
C PRO A 85 9.31 -5.46 -0.96
N ARG A 86 10.11 -5.61 -2.02
CA ARG A 86 10.36 -4.55 -3.03
C ARG A 86 9.14 -4.24 -3.90
N THR A 87 8.10 -5.09 -3.83
CA THR A 87 6.78 -4.85 -4.46
C THR A 87 5.89 -3.91 -3.65
N CYS A 88 6.36 -3.43 -2.49
CA CYS A 88 5.64 -2.53 -1.63
C CYS A 88 5.79 -1.06 -2.03
N TYR A 89 4.84 -0.23 -1.60
CA TYR A 89 4.82 1.19 -1.85
C TYR A 89 4.25 1.98 -0.67
N TRP A 90 4.64 3.24 -0.61
CA TRP A 90 4.04 4.26 0.24
C TRP A 90 2.94 4.96 -0.53
N LEU A 91 1.70 4.89 -0.03
CA LEU A 91 0.64 5.78 -0.48
C LEU A 91 0.76 7.08 0.30
N VAL A 92 1.02 8.18 -0.39
CA VAL A 92 1.05 9.51 0.21
C VAL A 92 -0.05 10.36 -0.40
N GLN A 93 -0.93 10.89 0.45
CA GLN A 93 -2.12 11.59 -0.01
C GLN A 93 -2.62 12.63 0.98
N ASN A 94 -3.31 13.66 0.50
CA ASN A 94 -4.05 14.58 1.36
C ASN A 94 -5.52 14.16 1.45
N ASP A 95 -6.10 14.29 2.64
CA ASP A 95 -7.49 13.93 2.89
C ASP A 95 -8.46 15.03 2.42
N CYS A 96 -8.58 15.21 1.10
CA CYS A 96 -9.44 16.20 0.50
C CYS A 96 -9.94 15.79 -0.89
N ASN A 97 -11.17 16.19 -1.22
CA ASN A 97 -11.75 15.91 -2.53
C ASN A 97 -10.98 16.63 -3.64
N GLY A 98 -10.63 15.91 -4.71
CA GLY A 98 -9.81 16.40 -5.81
C GLY A 98 -8.30 16.47 -5.52
N CYS A 99 -7.86 16.10 -4.31
CA CYS A 99 -6.46 16.12 -3.95
C CYS A 99 -5.69 14.94 -4.56
N VAL A 100 -4.39 15.13 -4.72
CA VAL A 100 -3.50 14.14 -5.33
C VAL A 100 -3.12 13.09 -4.29
N GLY A 101 -3.24 11.82 -4.68
CA GLY A 101 -2.62 10.67 -4.01
C GLY A 101 -1.55 10.08 -4.92
N LEU A 102 -0.37 9.78 -4.35
CA LEU A 102 0.76 9.22 -5.07
C LEU A 102 1.18 7.89 -4.45
N LYS A 103 1.50 6.92 -5.31
CA LYS A 103 2.18 5.68 -4.90
C LYS A 103 3.67 5.83 -5.16
N VAL A 104 4.45 5.80 -4.09
CA VAL A 104 5.92 5.90 -4.11
C VAL A 104 6.48 4.51 -3.83
N ASN A 105 7.24 3.94 -4.74
CA ASN A 105 7.85 2.61 -4.56
C ASN A 105 8.77 2.61 -3.33
N ALA A 106 8.58 1.63 -2.43
CA ALA A 106 9.26 1.60 -1.15
C ALA A 106 10.76 1.20 -1.25
N ALA A 107 11.16 0.58 -2.37
CA ALA A 107 12.55 0.23 -2.64
C ALA A 107 13.32 1.41 -3.25
N ASN A 108 12.82 2.03 -4.31
CA ASN A 108 13.61 3.02 -5.07
C ASN A 108 13.11 4.48 -4.98
N GLY A 109 11.97 4.72 -4.32
CA GLY A 109 11.42 6.07 -4.15
C GLY A 109 10.78 6.64 -5.42
N HIS A 110 10.64 5.85 -6.48
CA HIS A 110 10.03 6.30 -7.73
C HIS A 110 8.51 6.38 -7.60
N VAL A 111 7.91 7.48 -8.07
CA VAL A 111 6.45 7.61 -8.19
C VAL A 111 5.99 6.83 -9.42
N PHE A 112 5.20 5.78 -9.24
CA PHE A 112 4.73 4.95 -10.36
C PHE A 112 3.23 5.04 -10.62
N GLU A 113 2.48 5.69 -9.72
CA GLU A 113 1.06 5.94 -9.93
C GLU A 113 0.65 7.25 -9.25
N GLN A 114 -0.22 8.01 -9.94
CA GLN A 114 -0.80 9.25 -9.47
C GLN A 114 -2.30 9.23 -9.71
N GLY A 115 -3.09 9.46 -8.66
CA GLY A 115 -4.54 9.50 -8.70
C GLY A 115 -5.11 10.77 -8.05
N LYS A 116 -6.37 11.08 -8.38
CA LYS A 116 -7.16 12.06 -7.64
C LYS A 116 -8.08 11.34 -6.66
N ILE A 117 -8.07 11.77 -5.41
CA ILE A 117 -9.04 11.31 -4.41
C ILE A 117 -10.39 11.93 -4.74
N THR A 118 -11.40 11.10 -4.93
CA THR A 118 -12.78 11.54 -5.13
C THR A 118 -13.65 10.93 -4.04
N PHE A 119 -14.27 11.77 -3.20
CA PHE A 119 -15.29 11.31 -2.27
C PHE A 119 -16.64 11.36 -2.96
N MET A 120 -17.32 10.21 -3.07
CA MET A 120 -18.71 10.15 -3.50
C MET A 120 -19.57 10.27 -2.24
N TYR A 121 -20.31 11.37 -2.13
CA TYR A 121 -21.30 11.62 -1.08
C TYR A 121 -22.69 11.14 -1.52
#